data_AF-A0A9D6V6H6-F1
#
_entry.id   AF-A0A9D6V6H6-F1
#
_cell.length_a   1.000
_cell.length_b   1.000
_cell.length_c   1.000
_cell.angle_alpha   90.00
_cell.angle_beta   90.00
_cell.angle_gamma   90.00
#
_symmetry.space_group_name_H-M   'P 1'
#
loop_
_entity.id
_entity.type
_entity.pdbx_description
1 polymer ?
#
loop_
_entity_poly.entity_id
_entity_poly.type
_entity_poly.pdbx_seq_one_letter_code
_entity_poly.pdbx_strand_id
1 'polypeptide(L)'
;MKELFSSFGQEQPIPIISELEKTKEAEFQIHLENERKETRERFGDLIELVNRRYEAGSLSSQEITEYKQHNSDILDYAIELGLKKEFNKEEIKILSMAAILHDLTKADQAPPEFSNIKNYSLVIHGQKAAEESREILSDDYLENSGFTNSDSQNFEKIRDQAAQAIIQHMGPHPGFMTMILEGVNRALEKENKSLIKHPPAEGKISETLLAADMISLASANGRKKVLNIRAYNDFFLALDKQAVEKYKNKGINFRAGEAALLSGFESADQAIQMIKDQGDKNFIKKLFEDSKKIKYRYNSDLLEVEFQESWQKKEKFEMAETPLN
;
A
#
# COMPACT_ATOMS: atom_id res chain seq x y z
N MET A 1 5.22 52.94 -43.35
CA MET A 1 4.44 53.47 -42.21
C MET A 1 3.46 52.37 -41.82
N LYS A 2 3.70 51.68 -40.69
CA LYS A 2 3.05 51.92 -39.37
C LYS A 2 1.56 51.49 -39.44
N GLU A 3 1.01 50.58 -38.62
CA GLU A 3 1.23 50.20 -37.20
C GLU A 3 0.81 48.71 -37.04
N LEU A 4 1.44 47.80 -36.29
CA LEU A 4 1.75 47.72 -34.84
C LEU A 4 0.52 47.79 -33.90
N PHE A 5 -0.11 46.63 -33.63
CA PHE A 5 -0.69 46.25 -32.33
C PHE A 5 -0.62 44.72 -32.22
N SER A 6 0.36 44.18 -31.50
CA SER A 6 0.34 43.90 -30.06
C SER A 6 -0.30 42.53 -29.76
N SER A 7 0.55 41.51 -29.73
CA SER A 7 0.27 40.19 -29.18
C SER A 7 0.28 40.29 -27.64
N PHE A 8 -0.89 40.39 -27.03
CA PHE A 8 -1.02 40.15 -25.60
C PHE A 8 -0.99 38.65 -25.34
N GLY A 9 -0.03 38.25 -24.50
CA GLY A 9 0.17 36.88 -24.07
C GLY A 9 -1.08 36.33 -23.40
N GLN A 10 -1.35 35.06 -23.67
CA GLN A 10 -2.23 34.26 -22.83
C GLN A 10 -1.54 34.08 -21.48
N GLU A 11 -1.81 34.98 -20.54
CA GLU A 11 -1.53 34.73 -19.13
C GLU A 11 -2.33 33.48 -18.73
N GLN A 12 -1.63 32.45 -18.30
CA GLN A 12 -2.28 31.30 -17.69
C GLN A 12 -3.01 31.77 -16.43
N PRO A 13 -4.27 31.34 -16.20
CA PRO A 13 -4.99 31.75 -15.01
C PRO A 13 -4.25 31.26 -13.77
N ILE A 14 -3.77 32.20 -12.96
CA ILE A 14 -3.29 31.94 -11.59
C ILE A 14 -4.51 31.45 -10.81
N PRO A 15 -4.48 30.25 -10.19
CA PRO A 15 -5.60 29.79 -9.40
C PRO A 15 -5.74 30.67 -8.15
N ILE A 16 -6.77 31.51 -8.13
CA ILE A 16 -7.21 32.22 -6.93
C ILE A 16 -7.91 31.18 -6.06
N ILE A 17 -7.13 30.48 -5.21
CA ILE A 17 -7.71 29.74 -4.09
C ILE A 17 -8.22 30.79 -3.11
N SER A 18 -9.54 30.79 -2.88
CA SER A 18 -10.19 31.76 -2.02
C SER A 18 -9.67 31.66 -0.57
N GLU A 19 -9.64 32.76 0.17
CA GLU A 19 -9.25 32.74 1.60
C GLU A 19 -10.12 31.79 2.44
N LEU A 20 -11.37 31.58 2.00
CA LEU A 20 -12.31 30.61 2.60
C LEU A 20 -11.81 29.16 2.44
N GLU A 21 -11.32 28.78 1.25
CA GLU A 21 -10.77 27.44 1.00
C GLU A 21 -9.49 27.20 1.81
N LYS A 22 -8.63 28.22 1.93
CA LYS A 22 -7.43 28.14 2.78
C LYS A 22 -7.78 27.96 4.26
N THR A 23 -8.84 28.61 4.73
CA THR A 23 -9.31 28.50 6.12
C THR A 23 -9.86 27.10 6.40
N LYS A 24 -10.70 26.57 5.50
CA LYS A 24 -11.24 25.20 5.62
C LYS A 24 -10.14 24.14 5.60
N GLU A 25 -9.14 24.30 4.74
CA GLU A 25 -7.98 23.39 4.71
C GLU A 25 -7.22 23.45 6.04
N ALA A 26 -6.95 24.64 6.58
CA ALA A 26 -6.26 24.77 7.87
C ALA A 26 -7.05 24.16 9.03
N GLU A 27 -8.37 24.35 9.08
CA GLU A 27 -9.25 23.73 10.08
C GLU A 27 -9.24 22.20 9.97
N PHE A 28 -9.31 21.67 8.74
CA PHE A 28 -9.21 20.24 8.48
C PHE A 28 -7.86 19.68 8.96
N GLN A 29 -6.74 20.35 8.67
CA GLN A 29 -5.42 19.91 9.12
C GLN A 29 -5.31 19.88 10.64
N ILE A 30 -5.86 20.88 11.36
CA ILE A 30 -5.89 20.86 12.83
C ILE A 30 -6.72 19.68 13.35
N HIS A 31 -7.90 19.44 12.76
CA HIS A 31 -8.75 18.32 13.14
C HIS A 31 -8.08 16.97 12.90
N LEU A 32 -7.43 16.81 11.74
CA LEU A 32 -6.69 15.61 11.36
C LEU A 32 -5.56 15.30 12.36
N GLU A 33 -4.74 16.29 12.70
CA GLU A 33 -3.63 16.10 13.65
C GLU A 33 -4.13 15.75 15.07
N ASN A 34 -5.26 16.35 15.49
CA ASN A 34 -5.90 15.98 16.75
C ASN A 34 -6.40 14.52 16.72
N GLU A 35 -7.08 14.10 15.65
CA GLU A 35 -7.59 12.73 15.52
C GLU A 35 -6.45 11.70 15.46
N ARG A 36 -5.36 12.02 14.76
CA ARG A 36 -4.12 11.21 14.72
C ARG A 36 -3.50 11.04 16.09
N LYS A 37 -3.45 12.11 16.88
CA LYS A 37 -2.93 12.09 18.24
C LYS A 37 -3.83 11.26 19.16
N GLU A 38 -5.13 11.54 19.18
CA GLU A 38 -6.10 10.81 20.01
C GLU A 38 -6.13 9.32 19.68
N THR A 39 -6.02 8.96 18.40
CA THR A 39 -5.97 7.56 17.95
C THR A 39 -4.74 6.84 18.47
N ARG A 40 -3.56 7.47 18.41
CA ARG A 40 -2.30 6.89 18.91
C ARG A 40 -2.29 6.75 20.42
N GLU A 41 -2.88 7.70 21.14
CA GLU A 41 -3.04 7.62 22.60
C GLU A 41 -4.00 6.49 22.98
N ARG A 42 -5.10 6.35 22.25
CA ARG A 42 -6.14 5.34 22.50
C ARG A 42 -5.69 3.91 22.20
N PHE A 43 -5.01 3.69 21.07
CA PHE A 43 -4.63 2.35 20.58
C PHE A 43 -3.12 2.12 20.66
N GLY A 44 -2.42 2.82 21.57
CA GLY A 44 -0.98 2.75 21.71
C GLY A 44 -0.48 1.33 22.03
N ASP A 45 -1.28 0.54 22.73
CA ASP A 45 -0.99 -0.85 23.07
C ASP A 45 -1.08 -1.80 21.86
N LEU A 46 -2.03 -1.61 20.94
CA LEU A 46 -2.07 -2.34 19.66
C LEU A 46 -0.88 -1.98 18.78
N ILE A 47 -0.52 -0.70 18.74
CA ILE A 47 0.67 -0.25 17.99
C ILE A 47 1.93 -0.91 18.57
N GLU A 48 2.06 -0.94 19.90
CA GLU A 48 3.18 -1.63 20.55
C GLU A 48 3.17 -3.14 20.28
N LEU A 49 2.00 -3.79 20.34
CA LEU A 49 1.84 -5.20 20.04
C LEU A 49 2.37 -5.54 18.63
N VAL A 50 1.91 -4.81 17.62
CA VAL A 50 2.32 -5.01 16.22
C VAL A 50 3.82 -4.74 16.07
N ASN A 51 4.35 -3.68 16.67
CA ASN A 51 5.76 -3.36 16.64
C ASN A 51 6.65 -4.47 17.24
N ARG A 52 6.24 -5.04 18.38
CA ARG A 52 6.94 -6.17 19.01
C ARG A 52 6.88 -7.42 18.13
N ARG A 53 5.77 -7.63 17.42
CA ARG A 53 5.62 -8.78 16.51
C ARG A 53 6.62 -8.72 15.35
N TYR A 54 6.86 -7.52 14.79
CA TYR A 54 7.90 -7.33 13.77
C TYR A 54 9.31 -7.58 14.31
N GLU A 55 9.60 -7.18 15.55
CA GLU A 55 10.90 -7.38 16.19
C GLU A 55 11.17 -8.83 16.60
N ALA A 56 10.14 -9.60 16.89
CA ALA A 56 10.25 -11.01 17.27
C ALA A 56 10.53 -11.94 16.07
N GLY A 57 10.32 -11.46 14.84
CA GLY A 57 10.53 -12.22 13.62
C GLY A 57 12.01 -12.35 13.21
N SER A 58 12.25 -12.99 12.07
CA SER A 58 13.58 -13.11 11.46
C SER A 58 13.92 -11.94 10.52
N LEU A 59 13.29 -10.79 10.72
CA LEU A 59 13.48 -9.60 9.89
C LEU A 59 14.80 -8.90 10.23
N SER A 60 15.45 -8.31 9.24
CA SER A 60 16.57 -7.40 9.45
C SER A 60 16.11 -6.09 10.11
N SER A 61 17.03 -5.35 10.74
CA SER A 61 16.73 -4.04 11.34
C SER A 61 16.12 -3.03 10.36
N GLN A 62 16.52 -3.12 9.09
CA GLN A 62 15.97 -2.27 8.03
C GLN A 62 14.53 -2.66 7.71
N GLU A 63 14.24 -3.95 7.55
CA GLU A 63 12.86 -4.44 7.33
C GLU A 63 11.94 -4.08 8.49
N ILE A 64 12.40 -4.23 9.74
CA ILE A 64 11.63 -3.82 10.93
C ILE A 64 11.28 -2.33 10.84
N THR A 65 12.25 -1.47 10.52
CA THR A 65 12.02 -0.02 10.40
C THR A 65 11.00 0.29 9.30
N GLU A 66 11.12 -0.36 8.15
CA GLU A 66 10.21 -0.17 7.02
C GLU A 66 8.78 -0.66 7.33
N TYR A 67 8.63 -1.76 8.07
CA TYR A 67 7.34 -2.33 8.44
C TYR A 67 6.62 -1.43 9.46
N LYS A 68 7.36 -0.94 10.47
CA LYS A 68 6.83 0.03 11.44
C LYS A 68 6.39 1.33 10.77
N GLN A 69 7.24 1.88 9.89
CA GLN A 69 6.89 3.10 9.15
C GLN A 69 5.66 2.88 8.27
N HIS A 70 5.60 1.76 7.54
CA HIS A 70 4.45 1.44 6.71
C HIS A 70 3.16 1.37 7.52
N ASN A 71 3.15 0.66 8.65
CA ASN A 71 1.97 0.56 9.49
C ASN A 71 1.52 1.93 10.03
N SER A 72 2.47 2.79 10.44
CA SER A 72 2.18 4.18 10.82
C SER A 72 1.61 4.99 9.66
N ASP A 73 2.17 4.87 8.45
CA ASP A 73 1.68 5.56 7.25
C ASP A 73 0.24 5.13 6.92
N ILE A 74 -0.07 3.82 7.00
CA ILE A 74 -1.43 3.31 6.75
C ILE A 74 -2.41 3.90 7.75
N LEU A 75 -2.07 3.92 9.03
CA LEU A 75 -2.92 4.53 10.06
C LEU A 75 -3.19 6.01 9.76
N ASP A 76 -2.16 6.77 9.41
CA ASP A 76 -2.30 8.20 9.12
C ASP A 76 -3.14 8.49 7.88
N TYR A 77 -3.00 7.68 6.83
CA TYR A 77 -3.83 7.79 5.64
C TYR A 77 -5.26 7.33 5.89
N ALA A 78 -5.45 6.25 6.65
CA ALA A 78 -6.78 5.74 6.96
C ALA A 78 -7.61 6.78 7.74
N ILE A 79 -7.03 7.44 8.74
CA ILE A 79 -7.68 8.53 9.47
C ILE A 79 -7.99 9.69 8.53
N GLU A 80 -7.02 10.13 7.71
CA GLU A 80 -7.22 11.24 6.77
C GLU A 80 -8.36 10.98 5.77
N LEU A 81 -8.38 9.79 5.18
CA LEU A 81 -9.43 9.39 4.25
C LEU A 81 -10.78 9.25 4.96
N GLY A 82 -10.80 8.66 6.15
CA GLY A 82 -12.02 8.51 6.95
C GLY A 82 -12.66 9.87 7.26
N LEU A 83 -11.87 10.86 7.68
CA LEU A 83 -12.35 12.21 7.95
C LEU A 83 -12.85 12.91 6.67
N LYS A 84 -12.14 12.78 5.54
CA LYS A 84 -12.59 13.33 4.24
C LYS A 84 -13.90 12.70 3.75
N LYS A 85 -14.17 11.46 4.15
CA LYS A 85 -15.40 10.72 3.85
C LYS A 85 -16.47 10.87 4.94
N GLU A 86 -16.27 11.80 5.88
CA GLU A 86 -17.21 12.11 6.95
C GLU A 86 -17.57 10.89 7.82
N PHE A 87 -16.59 10.01 8.07
CA PHE A 87 -16.79 8.88 8.98
C PHE A 87 -17.11 9.40 10.38
N ASN A 88 -18.05 8.74 11.06
CA ASN A 88 -18.31 9.05 12.45
C ASN A 88 -17.18 8.52 13.36
N LYS A 89 -17.19 8.92 14.63
CA LYS A 89 -16.15 8.53 15.60
C LYS A 89 -16.00 7.01 15.78
N GLU A 90 -17.09 6.25 15.68
CA GLU A 90 -17.04 4.79 15.81
C GLU A 90 -16.36 4.16 14.60
N GLU A 91 -16.68 4.65 13.41
CA GLU A 91 -16.10 4.19 12.15
C GLU A 91 -14.61 4.51 12.04
N ILE A 92 -14.17 5.70 12.49
CA ILE A 92 -12.75 6.02 12.58
C ILE A 92 -12.03 5.06 13.52
N LYS A 93 -12.60 4.73 14.69
CA LYS A 93 -11.99 3.76 15.61
C LYS A 93 -11.85 2.37 14.98
N ILE A 94 -12.90 1.87 14.33
CA ILE A 94 -12.87 0.55 13.66
C ILE A 94 -11.81 0.55 12.56
N LEU A 95 -11.79 1.59 11.74
CA LEU A 95 -10.81 1.75 10.67
C LEU A 95 -9.38 1.81 11.23
N SER A 96 -9.16 2.55 12.31
CA SER A 96 -7.85 2.66 12.98
C SER A 96 -7.38 1.33 13.55
N MET A 97 -8.25 0.57 14.23
CA MET A 97 -7.90 -0.76 14.73
C MET A 97 -7.53 -1.70 13.58
N ALA A 98 -8.32 -1.70 12.49
CA ALA A 98 -8.02 -2.48 11.31
C ALA A 98 -6.69 -2.06 10.64
N ALA A 99 -6.43 -0.76 10.54
CA ALA A 99 -5.18 -0.21 9.99
C ALA A 99 -3.95 -0.58 10.83
N ILE A 100 -4.06 -0.60 12.16
CA ILE A 100 -2.96 -1.04 13.03
C ILE A 100 -2.72 -2.54 12.85
N LEU A 101 -3.77 -3.35 12.84
CA LEU A 101 -3.68 -4.81 12.86
C LEU A 101 -3.48 -5.47 11.48
N HIS A 102 -3.69 -4.76 10.36
CA HIS A 102 -3.75 -5.39 9.03
C HIS A 102 -2.54 -6.26 8.68
N ASP A 103 -1.36 -5.82 9.12
CA ASP A 103 -0.07 -6.46 8.85
C ASP A 103 0.50 -7.21 10.07
N LEU A 104 -0.28 -7.41 11.13
CA LEU A 104 0.17 -8.01 12.41
C LEU A 104 1.04 -9.25 12.21
N THR A 105 0.61 -10.17 11.34
CA THR A 105 1.25 -11.47 11.13
C THR A 105 2.19 -11.50 9.91
N LYS A 106 2.50 -10.35 9.31
CA LYS A 106 3.33 -10.25 8.09
C LYS A 106 4.75 -10.79 8.30
N ALA A 107 5.29 -10.63 9.50
CA ALA A 107 6.62 -11.11 9.89
C ALA A 107 6.64 -12.59 10.30
N ASP A 108 5.49 -13.27 10.28
CA ASP A 108 5.38 -14.62 10.80
C ASP A 108 5.99 -15.66 9.87
N GLN A 109 6.58 -16.68 10.47
CA GLN A 109 7.01 -17.85 9.73
C GLN A 109 5.81 -18.66 9.24
N ALA A 110 5.98 -19.29 8.09
CA ALA A 110 4.98 -20.20 7.57
C ALA A 110 4.81 -21.36 8.57
N PRO A 111 3.59 -21.85 8.79
CA PRO A 111 3.39 -23.07 9.58
C PRO A 111 4.26 -24.22 9.04
N PRO A 112 4.71 -25.16 9.89
CA PRO A 112 5.62 -26.24 9.47
C PRO A 112 5.16 -27.00 8.22
N GLU A 113 3.85 -27.22 8.09
CA GLU A 113 3.23 -27.90 6.95
C GLU A 113 3.25 -27.10 5.65
N PHE A 114 3.53 -25.79 5.68
CA PHE A 114 3.69 -24.92 4.50
C PHE A 114 5.11 -24.33 4.39
N SER A 115 6.05 -24.79 5.22
CA SER A 115 7.43 -24.26 5.29
C SER A 115 8.21 -24.37 3.97
N ASN A 116 7.83 -25.32 3.11
CA ASN A 116 8.41 -25.54 1.78
C ASN A 116 7.77 -24.66 0.68
N ILE A 117 6.64 -24.03 0.94
CA ILE A 117 5.94 -23.15 0.00
C ILE A 117 6.45 -21.72 0.19
N LYS A 118 7.35 -21.29 -0.71
CA LYS A 118 7.89 -19.92 -0.70
C LYS A 118 6.77 -18.88 -0.76
N ASN A 119 6.92 -17.80 0.01
CA ASN A 119 5.96 -16.68 0.12
C ASN A 119 4.58 -17.05 0.72
N TYR A 120 4.41 -18.24 1.31
CA TYR A 120 3.14 -18.62 1.93
C TYR A 120 2.69 -17.63 3.02
N SER A 121 3.58 -17.25 3.95
CA SER A 121 3.27 -16.24 4.98
C SER A 121 2.81 -14.91 4.39
N LEU A 122 3.48 -14.47 3.31
CA LEU A 122 3.17 -13.21 2.66
C LEU A 122 1.76 -13.21 2.05
N VAL A 123 1.24 -14.34 1.58
CA VAL A 123 -0.11 -14.38 1.02
C VAL A 123 -1.18 -14.67 2.06
N ILE A 124 -0.86 -15.25 3.22
CA ILE A 124 -1.85 -15.61 4.24
C ILE A 124 -1.97 -14.60 5.38
N HIS A 125 -1.03 -13.63 5.50
CA HIS A 125 -0.93 -12.77 6.68
C HIS A 125 -2.25 -12.04 7.00
N GLY A 126 -2.94 -11.44 6.03
CA GLY A 126 -4.22 -10.77 6.29
C GLY A 126 -5.30 -11.72 6.83
N GLN A 127 -5.33 -12.99 6.42
CA GLN A 127 -6.29 -13.96 6.98
C GLN A 127 -5.96 -14.27 8.44
N LYS A 128 -4.69 -14.56 8.75
CA LYS A 128 -4.25 -14.82 10.14
C LYS A 128 -4.41 -13.60 11.04
N ALA A 129 -4.05 -12.42 10.54
CA ALA A 129 -4.19 -11.16 11.28
C ALA A 129 -5.67 -10.90 11.62
N ALA A 130 -6.59 -11.20 10.70
CA ALA A 130 -8.01 -11.07 10.97
C ALA A 130 -8.54 -12.10 11.99
N GLU A 131 -8.05 -13.33 11.95
CA GLU A 131 -8.36 -14.35 12.96
C GLU A 131 -7.89 -13.88 14.36
N GLU A 132 -6.62 -13.52 14.49
CA GLU A 132 -6.04 -13.02 15.75
C GLU A 132 -6.71 -11.71 16.20
N SER A 133 -7.11 -10.84 15.28
CA SER A 133 -7.77 -9.57 15.64
C SER A 133 -9.08 -9.78 16.40
N ARG A 134 -9.81 -10.88 16.14
CA ARG A 134 -11.05 -11.19 16.87
C ARG A 134 -10.79 -11.51 18.34
N GLU A 135 -9.65 -12.13 18.63
CA GLU A 135 -9.24 -12.45 20.00
C GLU A 135 -8.65 -11.23 20.71
N ILE A 136 -7.83 -10.46 20.01
CA ILE A 136 -7.19 -9.24 20.52
C ILE A 136 -8.25 -8.18 20.88
N LEU A 137 -9.25 -7.99 20.02
CA LEU A 137 -10.33 -7.02 20.21
C LEU A 137 -11.44 -7.58 21.11
N SER A 138 -11.07 -8.05 22.30
CA SER A 138 -12.00 -8.56 23.31
C SER A 138 -13.03 -7.51 23.73
N ASP A 139 -14.11 -7.94 24.38
CA ASP A 139 -15.14 -7.02 24.90
C ASP A 139 -14.52 -5.97 25.84
N ASP A 140 -13.67 -6.41 26.77
CA ASP A 140 -12.93 -5.53 27.69
C ASP A 140 -12.04 -4.53 26.92
N TYR A 141 -11.39 -4.97 25.84
CA TYR A 141 -10.55 -4.09 25.03
C TYR A 141 -11.38 -2.99 24.36
N LEU A 142 -12.51 -3.36 23.75
CA LEU A 142 -13.39 -2.44 23.06
C LEU A 142 -14.05 -1.44 24.03
N GLU A 143 -14.47 -1.88 25.21
CA GLU A 143 -15.00 -1.01 26.26
C GLU A 143 -13.95 0.01 26.71
N ASN A 144 -12.74 -0.45 27.04
CA ASN A 144 -11.63 0.42 27.46
C ASN A 144 -11.17 1.38 26.34
N SER A 145 -11.32 0.98 25.08
CA SER A 145 -11.09 1.82 23.90
C SER A 145 -12.18 2.89 23.69
N GLY A 146 -13.17 2.95 24.57
CA GLY A 146 -14.23 3.94 24.56
C GLY A 146 -15.30 3.66 23.50
N PHE A 147 -15.49 2.40 23.10
CA PHE A 147 -16.76 1.99 22.50
C PHE A 147 -17.78 1.83 23.62
N THR A 148 -18.89 2.55 23.51
CA THR A 148 -19.98 2.48 24.48
C THR A 148 -21.09 1.63 23.88
N ASN A 149 -21.43 0.47 24.44
CA ASN A 149 -22.77 -0.07 24.23
C ASN A 149 -23.23 -1.08 25.29
N SER A 150 -24.55 -1.12 25.48
CA SER A 150 -25.28 -1.86 26.50
C SER A 150 -25.59 -3.33 26.14
N ASP A 151 -25.04 -3.87 25.04
CA ASP A 151 -25.30 -5.24 24.59
C ASP A 151 -24.12 -5.85 23.79
N SER A 152 -23.78 -7.10 24.12
CA SER A 152 -22.68 -7.91 23.56
C SER A 152 -22.67 -8.04 22.03
N GLN A 153 -23.84 -8.01 21.40
CA GLN A 153 -23.99 -8.12 19.94
C GLN A 153 -23.32 -6.97 19.17
N ASN A 154 -23.11 -5.81 19.80
CA ASN A 154 -22.46 -4.68 19.13
C ASN A 154 -20.93 -4.86 19.04
N PHE A 155 -20.31 -5.46 20.06
CA PHE A 155 -18.86 -5.71 20.06
C PHE A 155 -18.45 -6.81 19.07
N GLU A 156 -19.27 -7.84 18.92
CA GLU A 156 -19.08 -8.85 17.87
C GLU A 156 -19.09 -8.21 16.48
N LYS A 157 -20.05 -7.34 16.21
CA LYS A 157 -20.14 -6.60 14.94
C LYS A 157 -18.90 -5.73 14.68
N ILE A 158 -18.40 -5.03 15.71
CA ILE A 158 -17.19 -4.20 15.61
C ILE A 158 -15.97 -5.06 15.28
N ARG A 159 -15.78 -6.19 15.98
CA ARG A 159 -14.72 -7.17 15.68
C ARG A 159 -14.80 -7.66 14.25
N ASP A 160 -15.99 -8.06 13.81
CA ASP A 160 -16.19 -8.59 12.47
C ASP A 160 -15.94 -7.54 11.40
N GLN A 161 -16.32 -6.28 11.62
CA GLN A 161 -16.01 -5.20 10.68
C GLN A 161 -14.51 -4.96 10.58
N ALA A 162 -13.78 -4.94 11.70
CA ALA A 162 -12.33 -4.78 11.69
C ALA A 162 -11.64 -5.98 11.01
N ALA A 163 -11.99 -7.20 11.41
CA ALA A 163 -11.45 -8.44 10.85
C ALA A 163 -11.76 -8.56 9.36
N GLN A 164 -12.97 -8.22 8.92
CA GLN A 164 -13.34 -8.26 7.51
C GLN A 164 -12.52 -7.25 6.69
N ALA A 165 -12.32 -6.04 7.20
CA ALA A 165 -11.45 -5.06 6.54
C ALA A 165 -10.01 -5.56 6.44
N ILE A 166 -9.49 -6.22 7.48
CA ILE A 166 -8.16 -6.86 7.46
C ILE A 166 -8.11 -8.01 6.44
N ILE A 167 -9.12 -8.87 6.31
CA ILE A 167 -9.07 -9.92 5.27
C ILE A 167 -9.10 -9.28 3.87
N GLN A 168 -9.98 -8.29 3.70
CA GLN A 168 -10.23 -7.67 2.41
C GLN A 168 -9.11 -6.74 1.96
N HIS A 169 -8.28 -6.16 2.84
CA HIS A 169 -7.14 -5.34 2.40
C HIS A 169 -6.15 -6.12 1.51
N MET A 170 -6.11 -7.46 1.68
CA MET A 170 -5.28 -8.32 0.87
C MET A 170 -5.64 -8.26 -0.62
N GLY A 171 -6.91 -8.00 -0.96
CA GLY A 171 -7.42 -8.00 -2.33
C GLY A 171 -8.17 -6.71 -2.72
N PRO A 172 -8.21 -6.33 -4.00
CA PRO A 172 -7.63 -6.96 -5.19
C PRO A 172 -6.09 -6.83 -5.26
N HIS A 173 -5.44 -7.71 -6.03
CA HIS A 173 -3.99 -7.78 -6.11
C HIS A 173 -3.43 -6.99 -7.30
N PRO A 174 -2.75 -5.87 -7.07
CA PRO A 174 -2.00 -5.22 -8.13
C PRO A 174 -0.64 -5.89 -8.36
N GLY A 175 -0.30 -6.07 -9.64
CA GLY A 175 1.04 -6.36 -10.12
C GLY A 175 1.67 -7.61 -9.51
N PHE A 176 2.74 -7.41 -8.73
CA PHE A 176 3.55 -8.55 -8.28
C PHE A 176 2.83 -9.46 -7.26
N MET A 177 1.88 -8.93 -6.48
CA MET A 177 1.14 -9.74 -5.51
C MET A 177 0.28 -10.81 -6.21
N THR A 178 -0.23 -10.53 -7.41
CA THR A 178 -0.92 -11.51 -8.25
C THR A 178 0.01 -12.67 -8.61
N MET A 179 1.22 -12.36 -9.06
CA MET A 179 2.21 -13.39 -9.43
C MET A 179 2.63 -14.24 -8.24
N ILE A 180 2.76 -13.64 -7.05
CA ILE A 180 3.06 -14.36 -5.81
C ILE A 180 1.91 -15.29 -5.44
N LEU A 181 0.67 -14.80 -5.41
CA LEU A 181 -0.49 -15.62 -5.05
C LEU A 181 -0.66 -16.79 -6.02
N GLU A 182 -0.52 -16.57 -7.33
CA GLU A 182 -0.55 -17.65 -8.31
C GLU A 182 0.57 -18.67 -8.09
N GLY A 183 1.78 -18.21 -7.77
CA GLY A 183 2.91 -19.07 -7.46
C GLY A 183 2.64 -19.97 -6.25
N VAL A 184 2.10 -19.39 -5.17
CA VAL A 184 1.71 -20.12 -3.97
C VAL A 184 0.57 -21.09 -4.26
N ASN A 185 -0.47 -20.66 -4.97
CA ASN A 185 -1.60 -21.53 -5.32
C ASN A 185 -1.19 -22.71 -6.22
N ARG A 186 -0.25 -22.52 -7.16
CA ARG A 186 0.32 -23.63 -7.94
C ARG A 186 1.10 -24.62 -7.08
N ALA A 187 1.76 -24.16 -6.01
CA ALA A 187 2.46 -25.06 -5.08
C ALA A 187 1.46 -25.82 -4.19
N LEU A 188 0.43 -25.13 -3.68
CA LEU A 188 -0.66 -25.73 -2.91
C LEU A 188 -1.40 -26.81 -3.69
N GLU A 189 -1.70 -26.54 -4.97
CA GLU A 189 -2.35 -27.51 -5.87
C GLU A 189 -1.51 -28.79 -6.04
N LYS A 190 -0.19 -28.66 -6.23
CA LYS A 190 0.73 -29.82 -6.32
C LYS A 190 0.76 -30.66 -5.06
N GLU A 191 0.47 -30.06 -3.91
CA GLU A 191 0.38 -30.73 -2.61
C GLU A 191 -1.05 -31.17 -2.24
N ASN A 192 -2.02 -31.03 -3.15
CA ASN A 192 -3.44 -31.30 -2.92
C ASN A 192 -4.03 -30.51 -1.74
N LYS A 193 -3.61 -29.26 -1.55
CA LYS A 193 -4.10 -28.36 -0.50
C LYS A 193 -5.09 -27.33 -1.05
N SER A 194 -5.92 -26.79 -0.16
CA SER A 194 -6.87 -25.73 -0.50
C SER A 194 -6.15 -24.48 -1.01
N LEU A 195 -6.69 -23.90 -2.08
CA LEU A 195 -6.17 -22.66 -2.65
C LEU A 195 -6.56 -21.45 -1.79
N ILE A 196 -5.66 -20.48 -1.72
CA ILE A 196 -5.89 -19.21 -1.03
C ILE A 196 -6.67 -18.28 -1.96
N LYS A 197 -7.71 -17.65 -1.40
CA LYS A 197 -8.53 -16.64 -2.07
C LYS A 197 -8.63 -15.40 -1.20
N HIS A 198 -8.53 -14.24 -1.82
CA HIS A 198 -8.73 -12.97 -1.15
C HIS A 198 -10.02 -12.32 -1.64
N PRO A 199 -10.97 -12.01 -0.73
CA PRO A 199 -12.20 -11.33 -1.11
C PRO A 199 -11.91 -9.88 -1.52
N PRO A 200 -12.75 -9.28 -2.39
CA PRO A 200 -12.64 -7.86 -2.69
C PRO A 200 -13.02 -7.01 -1.47
N ALA A 201 -12.49 -5.79 -1.39
CA ALA A 201 -12.96 -4.79 -0.44
C ALA A 201 -14.41 -4.37 -0.71
N GLU A 202 -15.24 -4.50 0.32
CA GLU A 202 -16.66 -4.15 0.28
C GLU A 202 -17.05 -3.38 1.54
N GLY A 203 -17.72 -2.25 1.34
CA GLY A 203 -18.12 -1.36 2.41
C GLY A 203 -17.03 -0.36 2.78
N LYS A 204 -17.45 0.74 3.41
CA LYS A 204 -16.63 1.95 3.53
C LYS A 204 -15.34 1.75 4.33
N ILE A 205 -15.35 0.95 5.40
CA ILE A 205 -14.14 0.68 6.21
C ILE A 205 -13.10 -0.07 5.36
N SER A 206 -13.49 -1.20 4.78
CA SER A 206 -12.61 -2.03 3.94
C SER A 206 -12.09 -1.27 2.71
N GLU A 207 -12.96 -0.55 2.02
CA GLU A 207 -12.57 0.25 0.84
C GLU A 207 -11.61 1.38 1.22
N THR A 208 -11.77 1.99 2.40
CA THR A 208 -10.89 3.06 2.88
C THR A 208 -9.56 2.54 3.38
N LEU A 209 -9.54 1.37 4.06
CA LEU A 209 -8.29 0.70 4.44
C LEU A 209 -7.49 0.28 3.20
N LEU A 210 -8.16 -0.30 2.19
CA LEU A 210 -7.54 -0.64 0.92
C LEU A 210 -6.96 0.62 0.25
N ALA A 211 -7.70 1.72 0.20
CA ALA A 211 -7.20 2.97 -0.35
C ALA A 211 -5.97 3.48 0.41
N ALA A 212 -5.96 3.44 1.74
CA ALA A 212 -4.80 3.81 2.55
C ALA A 212 -3.56 2.95 2.24
N ASP A 213 -3.73 1.63 2.13
CA ASP A 213 -2.65 0.72 1.72
C ASP A 213 -2.11 1.04 0.33
N MET A 214 -3.00 1.28 -0.64
CA MET A 214 -2.62 1.63 -2.01
C MET A 214 -1.98 3.02 -2.11
N ILE A 215 -2.35 3.97 -1.25
CA ILE A 215 -1.66 5.27 -1.12
C ILE A 215 -0.22 5.05 -0.68
N SER A 216 -0.02 4.29 0.39
CA SER A 216 1.33 4.01 0.90
C SER A 216 2.18 3.37 -0.19
N LEU A 217 1.62 2.41 -0.92
CA LEU A 217 2.23 1.83 -2.10
C LEU A 217 2.57 2.92 -3.13
N ALA A 218 1.60 3.70 -3.62
CA ALA A 218 1.82 4.71 -4.69
C ALA A 218 2.78 5.84 -4.33
N SER A 219 2.98 6.11 -3.04
CA SER A 219 3.90 7.15 -2.56
C SER A 219 5.36 6.87 -2.89
N ALA A 220 6.19 7.93 -2.83
CA ALA A 220 7.65 7.81 -2.96
C ALA A 220 8.28 6.83 -1.95
N ASN A 221 7.76 6.79 -0.72
CA ASN A 221 8.23 5.87 0.30
C ASN A 221 7.82 4.43 -0.02
N GLY A 222 6.61 4.23 -0.53
CA GLY A 222 6.16 2.94 -1.06
C GLY A 222 7.03 2.43 -2.19
N ARG A 223 7.45 3.31 -3.11
CA ARG A 223 8.40 2.96 -4.19
C ARG A 223 9.75 2.50 -3.62
N LYS A 224 10.30 3.23 -2.64
CA LYS A 224 11.55 2.83 -1.95
C LYS A 224 11.41 1.46 -1.28
N LYS A 225 10.32 1.23 -0.56
CA LYS A 225 9.99 -0.06 0.08
C LYS A 225 9.96 -1.20 -0.94
N VAL A 226 9.23 -1.03 -2.05
CA VAL A 226 9.16 -2.04 -3.12
C VAL A 226 10.54 -2.35 -3.68
N LEU A 227 11.36 -1.33 -3.95
CA LEU A 227 12.72 -1.53 -4.45
C LEU A 227 13.60 -2.28 -3.45
N ASN A 228 13.52 -1.95 -2.16
CA ASN A 228 14.27 -2.64 -1.11
C ASN A 228 13.86 -4.12 -1.02
N ILE A 229 12.56 -4.42 -0.98
CA ILE A 229 12.05 -5.79 -0.97
C ILE A 229 12.57 -6.57 -2.19
N ARG A 230 12.53 -5.96 -3.38
CA ARG A 230 13.00 -6.60 -4.62
C ARG A 230 14.50 -6.82 -4.67
N ALA A 231 15.28 -5.93 -4.03
CA ALA A 231 16.73 -6.04 -3.99
C ALA A 231 17.23 -7.21 -3.12
N TYR A 232 16.43 -7.69 -2.17
CA TYR A 232 16.86 -8.70 -1.20
C TYR A 232 16.06 -10.03 -1.25
N ASN A 233 14.95 -10.07 -1.98
CA ASN A 233 14.16 -11.30 -2.12
C ASN A 233 14.58 -12.10 -3.37
N ASP A 234 15.04 -13.34 -3.17
CA ASP A 234 15.53 -14.24 -4.23
C ASP A 234 14.57 -14.42 -5.41
N PHE A 235 13.25 -14.45 -5.15
CA PHE A 235 12.25 -14.60 -6.21
C PHE A 235 12.25 -13.38 -7.14
N PHE A 236 12.29 -12.17 -6.59
CA PHE A 236 12.34 -10.95 -7.37
C PHE A 236 13.68 -10.76 -8.07
N LEU A 237 14.79 -11.07 -7.40
CA LEU A 237 16.11 -11.05 -8.02
C LEU A 237 16.18 -11.93 -9.28
N ALA A 238 15.55 -13.10 -9.24
CA ALA A 238 15.47 -13.98 -10.41
C ALA A 238 14.62 -13.36 -11.55
N LEU A 239 13.47 -12.77 -11.23
CA LEU A 239 12.62 -12.09 -12.22
C LEU A 239 13.31 -10.87 -12.85
N ASP A 240 13.96 -10.04 -12.03
CA ASP A 240 14.66 -8.84 -12.49
C ASP A 240 15.86 -9.21 -13.38
N LYS A 241 16.58 -10.30 -13.05
CA LYS A 241 17.65 -10.84 -13.90
C LYS A 241 17.12 -11.34 -15.26
N GLN A 242 15.97 -11.99 -15.28
CA GLN A 242 15.35 -12.43 -16.53
C GLN A 242 14.92 -11.24 -17.40
N ALA A 243 14.37 -10.19 -16.81
CA ALA A 243 14.02 -8.96 -17.52
C ALA A 243 15.27 -8.32 -18.14
N VAL A 244 16.36 -8.20 -17.38
CA VAL A 244 17.64 -7.67 -17.89
C VAL A 244 18.14 -8.45 -19.12
N GLU A 245 18.13 -9.79 -19.07
CA GLU A 245 18.61 -10.60 -20.20
C GLU A 245 17.72 -10.45 -21.44
N LYS A 246 16.39 -10.35 -21.27
CA LYS A 246 15.47 -10.08 -22.39
C LYS A 246 15.81 -8.78 -23.11
N TYR A 247 16.03 -7.70 -22.37
CA TYR A 247 16.36 -6.39 -22.93
C TYR A 247 17.74 -6.40 -23.59
N LYS A 248 18.72 -7.08 -22.99
CA LYS A 248 20.06 -7.25 -23.54
C LYS A 248 20.05 -7.95 -24.90
N ASN A 249 19.18 -8.94 -25.11
CA ASN A 249 19.01 -9.61 -26.42
C ASN A 249 18.50 -8.67 -27.53
N LYS A 250 17.98 -7.49 -27.18
CA LYS A 250 17.58 -6.43 -28.10
C LYS A 250 18.61 -5.30 -28.18
N GLY A 251 19.80 -5.46 -27.59
CA GLY A 251 20.85 -4.45 -27.55
C GLY A 251 20.56 -3.28 -26.59
N ILE A 252 19.62 -3.44 -25.66
CA ILE A 252 19.23 -2.38 -24.71
C ILE A 252 19.93 -2.62 -23.38
N ASN A 253 20.69 -1.62 -22.90
CA ASN A 253 21.31 -1.66 -21.58
C ASN A 253 20.26 -1.39 -20.48
N PHE A 254 19.65 -2.46 -19.97
CA PHE A 254 18.63 -2.43 -18.93
C PHE A 254 19.17 -3.02 -17.63
N ARG A 255 18.88 -2.39 -16.49
CA ARG A 255 19.41 -2.76 -15.17
C ARG A 255 18.33 -3.40 -14.30
N ALA A 256 18.73 -4.25 -13.36
CA ALA A 256 17.79 -4.91 -12.43
C ALA A 256 16.94 -3.89 -11.64
N GLY A 257 17.54 -2.79 -11.19
CA GLY A 257 16.81 -1.72 -10.52
C GLY A 257 15.77 -1.01 -11.38
N GLU A 258 15.97 -0.97 -12.71
CA GLU A 258 15.00 -0.41 -13.65
C GLU A 258 13.81 -1.37 -13.83
N ALA A 259 14.08 -2.69 -13.87
CA ALA A 259 13.04 -3.72 -13.87
C ALA A 259 12.18 -3.64 -12.59
N ALA A 260 12.85 -3.55 -11.45
CA ALA A 260 12.21 -3.42 -10.14
C ALA A 260 11.36 -2.14 -10.04
N LEU A 261 11.89 -1.01 -10.54
CA LEU A 261 11.20 0.28 -10.55
C LEU A 261 9.95 0.22 -11.42
N LEU A 262 10.06 -0.20 -12.67
CA LEU A 262 8.92 -0.28 -13.59
C LEU A 262 7.84 -1.22 -13.06
N SER A 263 8.20 -2.40 -12.56
CA SER A 263 7.26 -3.34 -11.94
C SER A 263 6.54 -2.72 -10.73
N GLY A 264 7.26 -1.91 -9.94
CA GLY A 264 6.66 -1.13 -8.87
C GLY A 264 5.61 -0.15 -9.39
N PHE A 265 5.95 0.67 -10.39
CA PHE A 265 5.03 1.66 -10.96
C PHE A 265 3.81 1.01 -11.63
N GLU A 266 4.00 -0.10 -12.34
CA GLU A 266 2.89 -0.88 -12.92
C GLU A 266 1.96 -1.42 -11.84
N SER A 267 2.50 -1.89 -10.71
CA SER A 267 1.69 -2.31 -9.57
C SER A 267 0.88 -1.13 -9.00
N ALA A 268 1.49 0.04 -8.85
CA ALA A 268 0.76 1.23 -8.37
C ALA A 268 -0.34 1.68 -9.33
N ASP A 269 -0.09 1.65 -10.64
CA ASP A 269 -1.09 2.00 -11.65
C ASP A 269 -2.28 1.02 -11.63
N GLN A 270 -2.02 -0.28 -11.53
CA GLN A 270 -3.06 -1.29 -11.36
C GLN A 270 -3.86 -1.08 -10.07
N ALA A 271 -3.17 -0.77 -8.97
CA ALA A 271 -3.81 -0.47 -7.68
C ALA A 271 -4.79 0.72 -7.79
N ILE A 272 -4.40 1.78 -8.50
CA ILE A 272 -5.26 2.95 -8.76
C ILE A 272 -6.53 2.57 -9.51
N GLN A 273 -6.46 1.61 -10.45
CA GLN A 273 -7.65 1.17 -11.19
C GLN A 273 -8.61 0.34 -10.35
N MET A 274 -8.14 -0.22 -9.24
CA MET A 274 -8.93 -1.04 -8.33
C MET A 274 -9.73 -0.22 -7.30
N ILE A 275 -9.40 1.05 -7.11
CA ILE A 275 -10.11 1.95 -6.20
C ILE A 275 -11.40 2.45 -6.87
N LYS A 276 -12.54 2.19 -6.21
CA LYS A 276 -13.86 2.59 -6.66
C LYS A 276 -14.14 4.07 -6.44
N ASP A 277 -13.72 4.60 -5.28
CA ASP A 277 -13.96 6.00 -4.93
C ASP A 277 -13.11 6.95 -5.78
N GLN A 278 -13.76 7.93 -6.41
CA GLN A 278 -13.07 8.83 -7.33
C GLN A 278 -12.17 9.85 -6.60
N GLY A 279 -12.52 10.23 -5.36
CA GLY A 279 -11.71 11.11 -4.53
C GLY A 279 -10.39 10.46 -4.15
N ASP A 280 -10.45 9.24 -3.60
CA ASP A 280 -9.27 8.42 -3.27
C ASP A 280 -8.42 8.17 -4.52
N LYS A 281 -9.06 7.79 -5.64
CA LYS A 281 -8.37 7.55 -6.92
C LYS A 281 -7.61 8.78 -7.39
N ASN A 282 -8.20 9.98 -7.31
CA ASN A 282 -7.53 11.21 -7.68
C ASN A 282 -6.36 11.55 -6.76
N PHE A 283 -6.52 11.29 -5.45
CA PHE A 283 -5.46 11.52 -4.48
C PHE A 283 -4.26 10.59 -4.72
N ILE A 284 -4.51 9.29 -4.90
CA ILE A 284 -3.47 8.29 -5.20
C ILE A 284 -2.78 8.63 -6.52
N LYS A 285 -3.54 9.02 -7.57
CA LYS A 285 -2.96 9.46 -8.85
C LYS A 285 -2.00 10.63 -8.70
N LYS A 286 -2.34 11.63 -7.88
CA LYS A 286 -1.45 12.76 -7.63
C LYS A 286 -0.12 12.30 -7.02
N LEU A 287 -0.18 11.48 -5.96
CA LEU A 287 1.02 10.93 -5.31
C LEU A 287 1.84 10.05 -6.26
N PHE A 288 1.17 9.25 -7.08
CA PHE A 288 1.79 8.43 -8.12
C PHE A 288 2.55 9.28 -9.13
N GLU A 289 1.93 10.33 -9.69
CA GLU A 289 2.60 11.23 -10.64
C GLU A 289 3.76 11.99 -10.01
N ASP A 290 3.63 12.42 -8.76
CA ASP A 290 4.73 13.07 -8.03
C ASP A 290 5.88 12.11 -7.77
N SER A 291 5.57 10.83 -7.50
CA SER A 291 6.59 9.80 -7.29
C SER A 291 7.45 9.52 -8.54
N LYS A 292 6.93 9.77 -9.76
CA LYS A 292 7.70 9.61 -11.01
C LYS A 292 8.85 10.60 -11.15
N LYS A 293 8.81 11.73 -10.42
CA LYS A 293 9.79 12.82 -10.48
C LYS A 293 11.00 12.60 -9.56
N ILE A 294 11.05 11.47 -8.87
CA ILE A 294 12.05 11.16 -7.85
C ILE A 294 13.08 10.17 -8.40
N LYS A 295 14.34 10.33 -7.98
CA LYS A 295 15.38 9.33 -8.18
C LYS A 295 15.36 8.32 -7.04
N TYR A 296 15.39 7.04 -7.38
CA TYR A 296 15.36 5.97 -6.40
C TYR A 296 16.69 5.23 -6.36
N ARG A 297 17.04 4.69 -5.19
CA ARG A 297 18.19 3.81 -5.05
C ARG A 297 17.73 2.36 -5.10
N TYR A 298 18.50 1.52 -5.77
CA TYR A 298 18.26 0.09 -5.85
C TYR A 298 19.49 -0.67 -5.35
N ASN A 299 19.29 -1.51 -4.32
CA ASN A 299 20.34 -2.06 -3.47
C ASN A 299 21.06 -0.97 -2.66
N SER A 300 21.79 -1.33 -1.60
CA SER A 300 22.56 -0.39 -0.76
C SER A 300 23.67 0.37 -1.51
N ASP A 301 23.86 0.06 -2.79
CA ASP A 301 24.81 0.72 -3.68
C ASP A 301 24.21 1.98 -4.31
N LEU A 302 25.09 2.92 -4.66
CA LEU A 302 24.82 4.26 -5.21
C LEU A 302 24.09 4.28 -6.56
N LEU A 303 23.48 3.17 -6.99
CA LEU A 303 22.81 3.07 -8.28
C LEU A 303 21.45 3.77 -8.22
N GLU A 304 21.42 5.01 -8.69
CA GLU A 304 20.18 5.74 -8.89
C GLU A 304 19.48 5.29 -10.18
N VAL A 305 18.17 5.05 -10.06
CA VAL A 305 17.25 4.70 -11.14
C VAL A 305 16.09 5.69 -11.15
N GLU A 306 15.69 6.09 -12.36
CA GLU A 306 14.65 7.08 -12.59
C GLU A 306 13.53 6.47 -13.43
N PHE A 307 12.29 6.88 -13.15
CA PHE A 307 11.13 6.34 -13.86
C PHE A 307 11.22 6.67 -15.37
N GLN A 308 11.50 7.92 -15.72
CA GLN A 308 11.50 8.37 -17.11
C GLN A 308 12.57 7.63 -17.95
N GLU A 309 13.78 7.48 -17.42
CA GLU A 309 14.85 6.74 -18.10
C GLU A 309 14.49 5.26 -18.29
N SER A 310 13.93 4.65 -17.24
CA SER A 310 13.50 3.25 -17.29
C SER A 310 12.37 3.05 -18.31
N TRP A 311 11.41 3.98 -18.34
CA TRP A 311 10.27 3.97 -19.26
C TRP A 311 10.71 4.07 -20.73
N GLN A 312 11.62 5.00 -21.04
CA GLN A 312 12.17 5.13 -22.40
C GLN A 312 12.86 3.85 -22.89
N LYS A 313 13.49 3.08 -21.98
CA LYS A 313 14.09 1.79 -22.34
C LYS A 313 13.02 0.74 -22.62
N LYS A 314 11.93 0.72 -21.84
CA LYS A 314 10.75 -0.14 -22.10
C LYS A 314 10.12 0.16 -23.46
N GLU A 315 9.89 1.43 -23.79
CA GLU A 315 9.33 1.82 -25.09
C GLU A 315 10.22 1.36 -26.26
N LYS A 316 11.55 1.55 -26.14
CA LYS A 316 12.51 1.05 -27.14
C LYS A 316 12.46 -0.47 -27.30
N PHE A 317 12.30 -1.19 -26.20
CA PHE A 317 12.18 -2.65 -26.22
C PHE A 317 10.90 -3.09 -26.94
N GLU A 318 9.75 -2.49 -26.61
CA GLU A 318 8.45 -2.81 -27.24
C GLU A 318 8.45 -2.51 -28.74
N MET A 319 9.08 -1.41 -29.16
CA MET A 319 9.28 -1.11 -30.59
C MET A 319 10.14 -2.18 -31.30
N ALA A 320 11.15 -2.73 -30.63
CA ALA A 320 12.01 -3.79 -31.16
C ALA A 320 11.37 -5.19 -31.13
N GLU A 321 10.22 -5.35 -30.47
CA GLU A 321 9.40 -6.57 -30.48
C GLU A 321 8.25 -6.52 -31.47
N THR A 322 7.84 -5.34 -31.91
CA THR A 322 6.76 -5.19 -32.89
C THR A 322 7.24 -5.69 -34.26
N PRO A 323 6.60 -6.70 -34.87
CA PRO A 323 6.96 -7.15 -36.22
C PRO A 323 6.81 -5.99 -37.21
N LEU A 324 7.79 -5.81 -38.10
CA LEU A 324 7.62 -4.92 -39.25
C LEU A 324 6.57 -5.56 -40.16
N ASN A 325 5.36 -4.98 -40.17
CA ASN A 325 4.29 -5.35 -41.10
C ASN A 325 4.62 -4.94 -42.54
#